data_AF-A0A935GVM2-F1
#
_entry.id   AF-A0A935GVM2-F1
#
_cell.length_a   1.000
_cell.length_b   1.000
_cell.length_c   1.000
_cell.angle_alpha   90.00
_cell.angle_beta   90.00
_cell.angle_gamma   90.00
#
_symmetry.space_group_name_H-M   'P 1'
#
loop_
_entity.id
_entity.type
_entity.pdbx_description
1 polymer ?
#
loop_
_entity_poly.entity_id
_entity_poly.type
_entity_poly.pdbx_seq_one_letter_code
_entity_poly.pdbx_strand_id
1 'polypeptide(L)'
;MTTDPLEAFRTAIAASGMQPPEAIIPGVLQRFSPTGKHGDLAGWYVFFDDGIPSGAYGNWRDSSQMSWCSKSDNDMTDTERDAHRQRMEAARKQRDADKAQQQEATAQAAKTRWDAAQPATGHPYTLPPRESSPTGHESTEMFCLSPCMTCMANCGTCSRYTPMEPSVL
;
A
#
# COMPACT_ATOMS: atom_id res chain seq x y z
N MET A 1 -2.55 -39.80 0.00
CA MET A 1 -2.99 -38.87 1.06
C MET A 1 -3.26 -37.55 0.38
N THR A 2 -4.53 -37.20 0.17
CA THR A 2 -4.91 -35.94 -0.49
C THR A 2 -4.84 -34.86 0.58
N THR A 3 -3.81 -34.01 0.53
CA THR A 3 -3.70 -32.88 1.45
C THR A 3 -4.89 -31.98 1.23
N ASP A 4 -5.67 -31.73 2.28
CA ASP A 4 -6.77 -30.79 2.22
C ASP A 4 -6.22 -29.39 1.87
N PRO A 5 -6.74 -28.72 0.83
CA PRO A 5 -6.18 -27.46 0.37
C PRO A 5 -6.31 -26.34 1.42
N LEU A 6 -7.29 -26.41 2.32
CA LEU A 6 -7.42 -25.47 3.42
C LEU A 6 -6.26 -25.64 4.40
N GLU A 7 -5.96 -26.89 4.78
CA GLU A 7 -4.83 -27.20 5.67
C GLU A 7 -3.49 -26.81 5.04
N ALA A 8 -3.34 -27.00 3.73
CA ALA A 8 -2.15 -26.55 3.00
C ALA A 8 -2.00 -25.02 3.02
N PHE A 9 -3.11 -24.28 2.89
CA PHE A 9 -3.12 -22.83 3.01
C PHE A 9 -2.79 -22.37 4.45
N ARG A 10 -3.36 -23.01 5.47
CA ARG A 10 -3.01 -22.75 6.88
C ARG A 10 -1.54 -22.99 7.17
N THR A 11 -0.98 -24.07 6.60
CA THR A 11 0.45 -24.38 6.71
C THR A 11 1.30 -23.29 6.05
N ALA A 12 0.90 -22.77 4.88
CA ALA A 12 1.62 -21.68 4.23
C ALA A 12 1.60 -20.38 5.06
N ILE A 13 0.46 -20.05 5.68
CA ILE A 13 0.36 -18.92 6.62
C ILE A 13 1.29 -19.14 7.82
N ALA A 14 1.25 -20.33 8.43
CA ALA A 14 2.12 -20.67 9.55
C ALA A 14 3.61 -20.63 9.18
N ALA A 15 3.97 -21.07 7.97
CA ALA A 15 5.34 -21.04 7.46
C ALA A 15 5.88 -19.60 7.29
N SER A 16 4.99 -18.63 7.10
CA SER A 16 5.36 -17.21 7.07
C SER A 16 5.49 -16.57 8.46
N GLY A 17 5.32 -17.36 9.53
CA GLY A 17 5.41 -16.89 10.92
C GLY A 17 4.16 -16.19 11.43
N MET A 18 3.02 -16.30 10.72
CA MET A 18 1.73 -15.77 11.14
C MET A 18 0.85 -16.87 11.74
N GLN A 19 0.03 -16.52 12.75
CA GLN A 19 -0.91 -17.46 13.34
C GLN A 19 -2.11 -17.67 12.39
N PRO A 20 -2.34 -18.92 11.91
CA PRO A 20 -3.46 -19.19 11.01
C PRO A 20 -4.81 -19.01 11.74
N PRO A 21 -5.83 -18.46 11.08
CA PRO A 21 -7.18 -18.39 11.63
C PRO A 21 -7.79 -19.79 11.79
N GLU A 22 -8.71 -19.94 12.76
CA GLU A 22 -9.43 -21.19 13.02
C GLU A 22 -10.46 -21.49 11.94
N ALA A 23 -11.14 -20.45 11.44
CA ALA A 23 -12.09 -20.55 10.34
C ALA A 23 -11.60 -19.70 9.16
N ILE A 24 -11.43 -20.34 7.99
CA ILE A 24 -11.13 -19.68 6.72
C ILE A 24 -12.41 -19.63 5.91
N ILE A 25 -12.86 -18.41 5.58
CA ILE A 25 -14.05 -18.21 4.75
C ILE A 25 -13.59 -18.01 3.30
N PRO A 26 -14.08 -18.82 2.34
CA PRO A 26 -13.76 -18.61 0.93
C PRO A 26 -14.47 -17.39 0.33
N GLY A 27 -13.89 -16.83 -0.72
CA GLY A 27 -14.44 -15.76 -1.55
C GLY A 27 -14.32 -14.34 -1.00
N VAL A 28 -14.04 -14.16 0.30
CA VAL A 28 -14.07 -12.85 0.95
C VAL A 28 -12.72 -12.51 1.56
N LEU A 29 -12.30 -11.25 1.42
CA LEU A 29 -11.16 -10.72 2.16
C LEU A 29 -11.53 -10.64 3.64
N GLN A 30 -10.86 -11.43 4.47
CA GLN A 30 -11.07 -11.48 5.91
C GLN A 30 -9.84 -10.95 6.64
N ARG A 31 -10.08 -10.23 7.74
CA ARG A 31 -9.02 -9.72 8.62
C ARG A 31 -8.81 -10.67 9.78
N PHE A 32 -7.56 -10.89 10.16
CA PHE A 32 -7.19 -11.78 11.26
C PHE A 32 -6.00 -11.22 12.03
N SER A 33 -5.78 -11.76 13.23
CA SER A 33 -4.62 -11.40 14.05
C SER A 33 -3.41 -12.25 13.70
N PRO A 34 -2.37 -11.69 13.04
CA PRO A 34 -1.17 -12.45 12.68
C PRO A 34 -0.39 -12.87 13.93
N THR A 35 -0.49 -12.10 15.02
CA THR A 35 0.15 -12.38 16.31
C THR A 35 -0.75 -13.15 17.29
N GLY A 36 -2.01 -13.40 16.95
CA GLY A 36 -3.00 -13.98 17.88
C GLY A 36 -3.47 -13.05 19.02
N LYS A 37 -3.04 -11.79 19.05
CA LYS A 37 -3.47 -10.81 20.06
C LYS A 37 -4.86 -10.25 19.72
N HIS A 38 -5.73 -10.16 20.74
CA HIS A 38 -7.03 -9.50 20.62
C HIS A 38 -6.83 -8.01 20.28
N GLY A 39 -7.34 -7.58 19.13
CA GLY A 39 -7.24 -6.20 18.63
C GLY A 39 -6.18 -5.95 17.55
N ASP A 40 -5.26 -6.90 17.29
CA ASP A 40 -4.24 -6.76 16.24
C ASP A 40 -4.73 -7.24 14.87
N LEU A 41 -5.74 -6.59 14.29
CA LEU A 41 -6.33 -6.97 12.99
C LEU A 41 -5.50 -6.46 11.79
N ALA A 42 -4.18 -6.62 11.87
CA ALA A 42 -3.25 -6.18 10.82
C ALA A 42 -3.12 -7.20 9.68
N GLY A 43 -3.42 -8.47 9.95
CA GLY A 43 -3.39 -9.55 8.98
C GLY A 43 -4.65 -9.57 8.13
N TRP A 44 -4.51 -9.97 6.88
CA TRP A 44 -5.62 -10.21 5.98
C TRP A 44 -5.35 -11.45 5.13
N TYR A 45 -6.41 -12.17 4.76
CA TYR A 45 -6.34 -13.25 3.80
C TYR A 45 -7.57 -13.24 2.89
N VAL A 46 -7.42 -13.86 1.73
CA VAL A 46 -8.50 -14.24 0.84
C VAL A 46 -8.21 -15.65 0.35
N PHE A 47 -9.22 -16.51 0.38
CA PHE A 47 -9.13 -17.88 -0.09
C PHE A 47 -10.25 -18.11 -1.10
N PHE A 48 -10.02 -18.89 -2.14
CA PHE A 48 -10.99 -19.22 -3.18
C PHE A 48 -10.97 -20.75 -3.36
N ASP A 49 -12.12 -21.40 -3.21
CA ASP A 49 -12.28 -22.85 -3.40
C ASP A 49 -12.93 -23.23 -4.75
N ASP A 50 -13.43 -22.26 -5.52
CA ASP A 50 -14.04 -22.46 -6.84
C ASP A 50 -13.01 -22.90 -7.92
N GLY A 51 -12.76 -24.22 -7.96
CA GLY A 51 -11.94 -24.89 -8.97
C GLY A 51 -10.54 -25.24 -8.47
N ILE A 52 -9.58 -24.33 -8.68
CA ILE A 52 -8.22 -24.49 -8.16
C ILE A 52 -8.14 -23.74 -6.83
N PRO A 53 -7.94 -24.43 -5.70
CA PRO A 53 -7.82 -23.77 -4.42
C PRO A 53 -6.65 -22.77 -4.45
N SER A 54 -6.99 -21.50 -4.30
CA SER A 54 -6.06 -20.40 -4.46
C SER A 54 -6.30 -19.36 -3.38
N GLY A 55 -5.29 -18.60 -3.00
CA GLY A 55 -5.45 -17.56 -2.00
C GLY A 55 -4.34 -16.53 -2.03
N ALA A 56 -4.54 -15.48 -1.26
CA ALA A 56 -3.51 -14.51 -0.95
C ALA A 56 -3.61 -14.14 0.51
N TYR A 57 -2.47 -13.89 1.14
CA TYR A 57 -2.43 -13.46 2.53
C TYR A 57 -1.32 -12.43 2.72
N GLY A 58 -1.46 -11.61 3.75
CA GLY A 58 -0.49 -10.56 4.01
C GLY A 58 -0.73 -9.82 5.31
N ASN A 59 0.18 -8.90 5.59
CA ASN A 59 0.14 -8.01 6.74
C ASN A 59 0.15 -6.55 6.27
N TRP A 60 -0.83 -5.76 6.72
CA TRP A 60 -0.85 -4.32 6.41
C TRP A 60 0.25 -3.55 7.12
N ARG A 61 0.72 -4.02 8.27
CA ARG A 61 1.81 -3.38 9.04
C ARG A 61 3.09 -3.32 8.21
N ASP A 62 3.44 -4.44 7.60
CA ASP A 62 4.69 -4.62 6.87
C ASP A 62 4.51 -4.47 5.36
N SER A 63 3.27 -4.21 4.90
CA SER A 63 2.87 -4.26 3.49
C SER A 63 3.26 -5.55 2.77
N SER A 64 3.52 -6.62 3.53
CA SER A 64 3.91 -7.92 2.99
C SER A 64 2.69 -8.63 2.43
N GLN A 65 2.84 -9.21 1.25
CA GLN A 65 1.79 -9.98 0.59
C GLN A 65 2.41 -11.20 -0.08
N MET A 66 1.72 -12.33 0.05
CA MET A 66 2.09 -13.61 -0.56
C MET A 66 0.87 -14.18 -1.25
N SER A 67 1.07 -14.64 -2.48
CA SER A 67 0.08 -15.45 -3.20
C SER A 67 0.33 -16.92 -2.94
N TRP A 68 -0.73 -17.68 -2.74
CA TRP A 68 -0.70 -19.12 -2.54
C TRP A 68 -1.62 -19.81 -3.54
N CYS A 69 -1.17 -20.96 -4.04
CA CYS A 69 -1.96 -21.81 -4.93
C CYS A 69 -1.71 -23.26 -4.53
N SER A 70 -2.76 -24.08 -4.54
CA SER A 70 -2.65 -25.52 -4.28
C SER A 70 -2.03 -26.29 -5.44
N LYS A 71 -2.12 -25.78 -6.67
CA LYS A 71 -1.48 -26.36 -7.86
C LYS A 71 -0.11 -25.71 -8.09
N SER A 72 0.84 -26.51 -8.55
CA SER A 72 2.12 -25.99 -9.06
C SER A 72 1.86 -25.17 -10.32
N ASP A 73 2.56 -24.04 -10.48
CA ASP A 73 2.48 -23.16 -11.66
C ASP A 73 2.69 -23.92 -12.99
N ASN A 74 3.45 -25.03 -12.92
CA ASN A 74 3.77 -25.90 -14.06
C ASN A 74 2.61 -26.79 -14.53
N ASP A 75 1.59 -27.01 -13.70
CA ASP A 75 0.39 -27.81 -14.03
C ASP A 75 -0.83 -26.96 -14.40
N MET A 76 -0.68 -25.63 -14.44
CA MET A 76 -1.76 -24.73 -14.82
C MET A 76 -1.81 -24.52 -16.33
N THR A 77 -3.01 -24.61 -16.90
CA THR A 77 -3.27 -24.17 -18.28
C THR A 77 -3.36 -22.64 -18.36
N ASP A 78 -3.07 -22.05 -19.53
CA ASP A 78 -3.14 -20.59 -19.73
C ASP A 78 -4.51 -20.00 -19.35
N THR A 79 -5.59 -20.70 -19.70
CA THR A 79 -6.95 -20.31 -19.36
C THR A 79 -7.21 -20.30 -17.85
N GLU A 80 -6.64 -21.25 -17.10
CA GLU A 80 -6.73 -21.27 -15.64
C GLU A 80 -5.89 -20.16 -15.01
N ARG A 81 -4.72 -19.82 -15.60
CA ARG A 81 -3.89 -18.68 -15.20
C ARG A 81 -4.61 -17.36 -15.38
N ASP A 82 -5.27 -17.14 -16.51
CA ASP A 82 -6.02 -15.91 -16.78
C ASP A 82 -7.20 -15.74 -15.82
N ALA A 83 -7.98 -16.81 -15.59
CA ALA A 83 -9.07 -16.79 -14.62
C ALA A 83 -8.56 -16.52 -13.19
N HIS A 84 -7.43 -17.13 -12.80
CA HIS A 84 -6.79 -16.86 -11.52
C HIS A 84 -6.31 -15.41 -11.42
N ARG A 85 -5.67 -14.86 -12.47
CA ARG A 85 -5.23 -13.45 -12.51
C ARG A 85 -6.40 -12.49 -12.34
N GLN A 86 -7.51 -12.71 -13.05
CA GLN A 86 -8.71 -11.88 -12.93
C GLN A 86 -9.27 -11.89 -11.49
N ARG A 87 -9.27 -13.05 -10.82
CA ARG A 87 -9.68 -13.16 -9.41
C ARG A 87 -8.73 -12.42 -8.47
N MET A 88 -7.42 -12.54 -8.70
CA MET A 88 -6.40 -11.83 -7.92
C MET A 88 -6.49 -10.32 -8.11
N GLU A 89 -6.85 -9.84 -9.31
CA GLU A 89 -7.14 -8.44 -9.58
C GLU A 89 -8.42 -7.96 -8.86
N ALA A 90 -9.49 -8.75 -8.85
CA ALA A 90 -10.71 -8.44 -8.10
C ALA A 90 -10.42 -8.34 -6.59
N ALA A 91 -9.68 -9.32 -6.04
CA ALA A 91 -9.24 -9.30 -4.65
C ALA A 91 -8.33 -8.09 -4.35
N ARG A 92 -7.48 -7.69 -5.30
CA ARG A 92 -6.64 -6.49 -5.19
C ARG A 92 -7.49 -5.23 -5.14
N LYS A 93 -8.53 -5.10 -5.96
CA LYS A 93 -9.46 -3.96 -5.93
C LYS A 93 -10.20 -3.89 -4.59
N GLN A 94 -10.69 -5.01 -4.08
CA GLN A 94 -11.36 -5.06 -2.78
C GLN A 94 -10.44 -4.61 -1.64
N ARG A 95 -9.18 -5.06 -1.67
CA ARG A 95 -8.16 -4.63 -0.69
C ARG A 95 -7.88 -3.13 -0.75
N ASP A 96 -7.72 -2.60 -1.96
CA ASP A 96 -7.41 -1.17 -2.15
C ASP A 96 -8.56 -0.29 -1.64
N ALA A 97 -9.80 -0.69 -1.90
CA ALA A 97 -10.99 -0.02 -1.38
C ALA A 97 -11.02 -0.02 0.16
N ASP A 98 -10.78 -1.17 0.80
CA ASP A 98 -10.76 -1.26 2.27
C ASP A 98 -9.64 -0.40 2.87
N LYS A 99 -8.44 -0.44 2.27
CA LYS A 99 -7.31 0.41 2.67
C LYS A 99 -7.65 1.90 2.54
N ALA A 100 -8.30 2.31 1.45
CA ALA A 100 -8.71 3.69 1.24
C ALA A 100 -9.74 4.15 2.28
N GLN A 101 -10.76 3.32 2.56
CA GLN A 101 -11.76 3.60 3.60
C GLN A 101 -11.10 3.77 4.98
N GLN A 102 -10.14 2.92 5.31
CA GLN A 102 -9.42 3.01 6.57
C GLN A 102 -8.57 4.28 6.67
N GLN A 103 -7.88 4.65 5.59
CA GLN A 103 -7.08 5.87 5.54
C GLN A 103 -7.96 7.11 5.72
N GLU A 104 -9.13 7.13 5.08
CA GLU A 104 -10.09 8.22 5.25
C GLU A 104 -10.60 8.31 6.70
N ALA A 105 -11.03 7.19 7.29
CA ALA A 105 -11.49 7.17 8.68
C ALA A 105 -10.41 7.64 9.67
N THR A 106 -9.15 7.21 9.46
CA THR A 106 -8.02 7.65 10.29
C THR A 106 -7.70 9.13 10.07
N ALA A 107 -7.75 9.63 8.83
CA ALA A 107 -7.52 11.04 8.53
C ALA A 107 -8.59 11.93 9.19
N GLN A 108 -9.86 11.51 9.15
CA GLN A 108 -10.96 12.21 9.83
C GLN A 108 -10.75 12.21 11.34
N ALA A 109 -10.40 11.07 11.95
CA ALA A 109 -10.14 11.00 13.38
C ALA A 109 -8.94 11.87 13.81
N ALA A 110 -7.86 11.89 13.02
CA ALA A 110 -6.70 12.73 13.25
C ALA A 110 -7.06 14.22 13.16
N LYS A 111 -7.85 14.60 12.14
CA LYS A 111 -8.35 15.97 11.98
C LYS A 111 -9.20 16.40 13.17
N THR A 112 -10.18 15.60 13.58
CA THR A 112 -11.01 15.88 14.76
C THR A 112 -10.17 16.07 16.03
N ARG A 113 -9.14 15.23 16.23
CA ARG A 113 -8.24 15.35 17.37
C ARG A 113 -7.37 16.60 17.29
N TRP A 114 -6.93 16.99 16.09
CA TRP A 114 -6.17 18.21 15.85
C TRP A 114 -7.01 19.47 16.11
N ASP A 115 -8.23 19.53 15.56
CA ASP A 115 -9.18 20.62 15.78
C ASP A 115 -9.59 20.75 17.26
N ALA A 116 -9.68 19.64 17.99
CA ALA A 116 -9.99 19.65 19.43
C ALA A 116 -8.77 19.92 20.34
N ALA A 117 -7.55 19.98 19.79
CA ALA A 117 -6.35 20.18 20.58
C ALA A 117 -6.26 21.65 21.03
N GLN A 118 -6.14 21.86 22.34
CA GLN A 118 -5.85 23.19 22.86
C GLN A 118 -4.36 23.53 22.70
N PRO A 119 -4.01 24.79 22.37
CA PRO A 119 -2.63 25.22 22.33
C PRO A 119 -1.99 25.01 23.71
N ALA A 120 -0.80 24.40 23.73
CA ALA A 120 -0.07 24.14 24.96
C ALA A 120 0.47 25.46 25.55
N THR A 121 -0.34 26.14 26.35
CA THR A 121 0.07 27.33 27.12
C THR A 121 0.48 26.92 28.53
N GLY A 122 1.75 27.08 28.89
CA GLY A 122 2.19 27.00 30.30
C GLY A 122 3.35 26.06 30.64
N HIS A 123 4.06 25.46 29.68
CA HIS A 123 5.26 24.68 29.97
C HIS A 123 6.54 25.54 29.92
N PRO A 124 7.51 25.37 30.84
CA PRO A 124 8.74 26.17 30.90
C PRO A 124 9.67 26.05 29.67
N TYR A 125 9.35 25.14 28.73
CA TYR A 125 10.02 25.00 27.43
C TYR A 125 9.19 25.49 26.23
N THR A 126 8.03 26.13 26.46
CA THR A 126 7.33 26.84 25.37
C THR A 126 8.04 28.16 25.10
N LEU A 127 9.05 28.10 24.24
CA LEU A 127 9.59 29.30 23.61
C LEU A 127 8.44 30.01 22.87
N PRO A 128 8.39 31.36 22.86
CA PRO A 128 7.40 32.09 22.09
C PRO A 128 7.42 31.62 20.63
N PRO A 129 6.29 31.65 19.90
CA PRO A 129 6.25 31.29 18.50
C PRO A 129 7.35 32.05 17.77
N ARG A 130 8.38 31.32 17.32
CA ARG A 130 9.47 31.92 16.56
C ARG A 130 8.86 32.33 15.25
N GLU A 131 8.71 33.62 15.03
CA GLU A 131 8.44 34.20 13.73
C GLU A 131 9.43 33.56 12.76
N SER A 132 8.95 32.66 11.89
CA SER A 132 9.76 32.18 10.78
C SER A 132 9.87 33.34 9.81
N SER A 133 10.82 34.22 10.08
CA SER A 133 11.28 35.21 9.11
C SER A 133 11.66 34.44 7.84
N PRO A 134 11.24 34.88 6.64
CA PRO A 134 11.69 34.27 5.40
C PRO A 134 13.13 34.77 5.17
N THR A 135 14.08 34.19 5.90
CA THR A 135 15.50 34.34 5.56
C THR A 135 15.69 33.62 4.24
N GLY A 136 15.78 34.40 3.17
CA GLY A 136 16.24 33.96 1.86
C GLY A 136 17.59 33.29 2.02
N HIS A 137 17.59 31.96 1.96
CA HIS A 137 18.78 31.21 1.66
C HIS A 137 18.86 31.14 0.14
N GLU A 138 19.62 32.07 -0.43
CA GLU A 138 20.29 31.86 -1.70
C GLU A 138 21.19 30.63 -1.52
N SER A 139 20.74 29.50 -2.06
CA SER A 139 21.52 28.28 -2.21
C SER A 139 21.01 27.60 -3.46
N THR A 140 21.55 28.08 -4.58
CA THR A 140 22.17 27.28 -5.64
C THR A 140 21.69 25.84 -5.77
N GLU A 141 21.14 25.59 -6.97
CA GLU A 141 20.97 24.29 -7.64
C GLU A 141 19.80 23.40 -7.21
N MET A 142 18.67 23.84 -7.74
CA MET A 142 17.55 23.05 -8.24
C MET A 142 18.00 21.79 -9.01
N PHE A 143 17.76 20.63 -8.43
CA PHE A 143 17.59 19.38 -9.19
C PHE A 143 16.32 18.65 -8.68
N CYS A 144 15.15 19.20 -9.03
CA CYS A 144 13.89 18.48 -8.91
C CYS A 144 13.75 17.50 -10.09
N LEU A 145 14.25 16.27 -9.92
CA LEU A 145 13.89 15.14 -10.78
C LEU A 145 12.50 14.62 -10.39
N SER A 146 11.45 15.33 -10.81
CA SER A 146 10.16 14.74 -11.20
C SER A 146 9.17 15.84 -11.63
N PRO A 147 8.81 15.93 -12.93
CA PRO A 147 7.79 16.85 -13.38
C PRO A 147 6.39 16.33 -12.99
N CYS A 148 5.77 16.99 -12.00
CA CYS A 148 4.32 16.97 -11.83
C CYS A 148 3.70 17.73 -13.00
N MET A 149 3.22 16.97 -13.98
CA MET A 149 2.65 17.46 -15.22
C MET A 149 1.21 17.94 -15.00
N THR A 150 1.04 19.14 -14.44
CA THR A 150 -0.17 19.96 -14.58
C THR A 150 0.15 21.40 -14.23
N CYS A 151 0.63 22.17 -15.20
CA CYS A 151 0.28 23.58 -15.36
C CYS A 151 0.93 24.15 -16.63
N MET A 152 0.33 25.20 -17.18
CA MET A 152 0.80 26.04 -18.29
C MET A 152 0.28 25.68 -19.68
N ALA A 153 -1.04 25.80 -19.82
CA ALA A 153 -1.55 26.55 -20.94
C ALA A 153 -1.21 28.04 -20.72
N ASN A 154 -0.64 28.67 -21.75
CA ASN A 154 -0.58 30.10 -21.96
C ASN A 154 0.50 30.91 -21.20
N CYS A 155 1.71 30.95 -21.75
CA CYS A 155 2.42 32.21 -21.87
C CYS A 155 3.35 32.13 -23.09
N GLY A 156 2.97 32.83 -24.15
CA GLY A 156 3.76 32.93 -25.37
C GLY A 156 5.01 33.76 -25.14
N THR A 157 6.13 33.35 -25.72
CA THR A 157 6.86 34.12 -26.74
C THR A 157 7.90 33.18 -27.34
N CYS A 158 7.76 32.94 -28.63
CA CYS A 158 8.68 32.15 -29.44
C CYS A 158 9.79 33.08 -29.96
N SER A 159 11.07 32.78 -29.75
CA SER A 159 12.10 33.17 -30.72
C SER A 159 13.44 32.43 -30.56
N ARG A 160 13.71 31.60 -31.57
CA ARG A 160 14.99 31.35 -32.26
C ARG A 160 16.14 30.60 -31.56
N TYR A 161 16.19 29.29 -31.87
CA TYR A 161 17.18 28.64 -32.75
C TYR A 161 18.54 29.33 -32.95
N THR A 162 19.65 28.72 -32.49
CA THR A 162 20.68 28.10 -33.37
C THR A 162 21.68 27.28 -32.52
N PRO A 163 22.11 26.08 -32.98
CA PRO A 163 23.17 25.26 -32.37
C PRO A 163 24.56 25.67 -32.86
N MET A 164 25.60 25.55 -32.01
CA MET A 164 27.00 25.62 -32.43
C MET A 164 27.91 24.83 -31.46
N GLU A 165 28.24 23.59 -31.82
CA GLU A 165 29.60 23.03 -31.64
C GLU A 165 30.60 23.85 -32.50
N PRO A 166 31.96 23.78 -32.36
CA PRO A 166 32.79 22.71 -31.79
C PRO A 166 34.05 23.21 -31.03
N SER A 167 35.03 22.29 -30.85
CA SER A 167 36.49 22.46 -30.65
C SER A 167 36.99 22.07 -29.26
N VAL A 168 37.54 20.85 -29.12
CA VAL A 168 38.95 20.49 -29.38
C VAL A 168 39.90 21.19 -28.40
N LEU A 169 40.42 20.40 -27.46
CA LEU A 169 41.86 20.17 -27.24
C LEU A 169 42.05 18.73 -26.73
#